data_AF-A0A834LVF8-F1
#
_entry.id   AF-A0A834LVF8-F1
#
_cell.length_a   1.000
_cell.length_b   1.000
_cell.length_c   1.000
_cell.angle_alpha   90.00
_cell.angle_beta   90.00
_cell.angle_gamma   90.00
#
_symmetry.space_group_name_H-M   'P 1'
#
loop_
_entity.id
_entity.type
_entity.pdbx_description
1 polymer ?
#
loop_
_entity_poly.entity_id
_entity_poly.type
_entity_poly.pdbx_seq_one_letter_code
_entity_poly.pdbx_strand_id
1 'polypeptide(L)'
;MASSPSPLRSTTPSFPGQFTAVPTLHSIRLPYGNPRNRWGGLSVKAASVVLVNKTDATKVHRLKTNYLEKIIPLLKEEFSYTNIHQVPKLEKIVVNCGMGQAAQNEKGLDAAVKELASITGQRPVITGAKKAIATFKLREGQPTGIACTLRGKLRINSLQH
;
A
#
# COMPACT_ATOMS: atom_id res chain seq x y z
N MET A 1 70.99 -24.25 6.94
CA MET A 1 70.54 -24.74 8.26
C MET A 1 69.62 -23.68 8.83
N ALA A 2 68.32 -23.90 8.67
CA ALA A 2 67.37 -24.26 9.74
C ALA A 2 66.59 -22.99 10.18
N SER A 3 65.39 -22.79 9.63
CA SER A 3 64.08 -23.05 10.28
C SER A 3 63.75 -21.98 11.34
N SER A 4 62.73 -21.13 11.24
CA SER A 4 61.31 -21.40 10.94
C SER A 4 60.52 -20.07 11.01
N PRO A 5 59.35 -19.95 10.33
CA PRO A 5 58.45 -18.80 10.43
C PRO A 5 57.19 -19.14 11.27
N SER A 6 56.68 -18.22 12.11
CA SER A 6 55.38 -18.33 12.82
C SER A 6 54.90 -16.94 13.31
N PRO A 7 53.61 -16.73 13.63
CA PRO A 7 52.59 -16.36 12.66
C PRO A 7 51.89 -15.02 13.00
N LEU A 8 51.08 -14.57 12.04
CA LEU A 8 50.10 -13.49 12.09
C LEU A 8 49.39 -13.37 13.45
N ARG A 9 49.42 -12.18 14.06
CA ARG A 9 48.57 -11.81 15.20
C ARG A 9 47.40 -10.98 14.67
N SER A 10 46.22 -11.59 14.64
CA SER A 10 44.94 -10.90 14.51
C SER A 10 44.65 -10.14 15.81
N THR A 11 44.55 -8.81 15.74
CA THR A 11 44.02 -8.00 16.83
C THR A 11 42.53 -7.80 16.61
N THR A 12 41.72 -8.59 17.31
CA THR A 12 40.33 -8.27 17.64
C THR A 12 40.32 -7.20 18.73
N PRO A 13 39.70 -6.02 18.53
CA PRO A 13 39.42 -5.14 19.65
C PRO A 13 38.17 -5.63 20.38
N SER A 14 38.36 -6.26 21.54
CA SER A 14 37.33 -6.45 22.55
C SER A 14 37.09 -5.12 23.28
N PHE A 15 36.07 -4.37 22.86
CA PHE A 15 35.54 -3.24 23.63
C PHE A 15 34.43 -3.73 24.57
N PRO A 16 34.59 -3.63 25.91
CA PRO A 16 33.48 -3.76 26.84
C PRO A 16 32.80 -2.38 26.97
N GLY A 17 31.97 -2.02 25.99
CA GLY A 17 31.12 -0.84 26.04
C GLY A 17 29.71 -1.21 26.46
N GLN A 18 29.36 -0.97 27.72
CA GLN A 18 27.97 -0.97 28.19
C GLN A 18 27.21 0.16 27.48
N PHE A 19 26.54 -0.16 26.38
CA PHE A 19 25.41 0.64 25.91
C PHE A 19 24.15 0.06 26.53
N THR A 20 23.59 0.80 27.49
CA THR A 20 22.30 0.56 28.11
C THR A 20 21.24 0.35 27.02
N ALA A 21 20.52 -0.77 27.10
CA ALA A 21 19.39 -1.07 26.24
C ALA A 21 18.40 0.12 26.26
N VAL A 22 18.15 0.70 25.08
CA VAL A 22 17.04 1.62 24.90
C VAL A 22 15.76 0.85 25.24
N PRO A 23 14.93 1.32 26.19
CA PRO A 23 13.68 0.64 26.48
C PRO A 23 12.85 0.58 25.20
N THR A 24 12.47 -0.65 24.84
CA THR A 24 11.53 -0.93 23.77
C THR A 24 10.34 0.02 23.90
N LEU A 25 10.10 0.79 22.83
CA LEU A 25 8.96 1.68 22.75
C LEU A 25 7.71 0.92 23.15
N HIS A 26 7.08 1.45 24.19
CA HIS A 26 5.82 0.98 24.71
C HIS A 26 4.86 0.80 23.54
N SER A 27 4.25 -0.38 23.49
CA SER A 27 3.12 -0.63 22.61
C SER A 27 2.10 0.49 22.79
N ILE A 28 1.82 1.22 21.71
CA ILE A 28 0.74 2.20 21.66
C ILE A 28 -0.56 1.41 21.91
N ARG A 29 -1.05 1.43 23.15
CA ARG A 29 -2.40 0.98 23.47
C ARG A 29 -3.35 2.02 22.88
N LEU A 30 -4.03 1.66 21.80
CA LEU A 30 -5.21 2.39 21.35
C LEU A 30 -6.25 2.33 22.48
N PRO A 31 -6.63 3.46 23.09
CA PRO A 31 -7.49 3.46 24.26
C PRO A 31 -8.96 3.46 23.86
N TYR A 32 -9.39 2.58 22.96
CA TYR A 32 -10.82 2.33 22.70
C TYR A 32 -10.98 0.94 22.07
N GLY A 33 -10.91 -0.09 22.92
CA GLY A 33 -11.20 -1.47 22.53
C GLY A 33 -11.83 -2.19 23.71
N ASN A 34 -13.07 -2.66 23.53
CA ASN A 34 -13.76 -3.50 24.51
C ASN A 34 -12.90 -4.76 24.79
N PRO A 35 -12.43 -5.00 26.02
CA PRO A 35 -11.41 -6.01 26.31
C PRO A 35 -11.90 -7.47 26.22
N ARG A 36 -13.16 -7.71 25.83
CA ARG A 36 -13.78 -9.05 25.83
C ARG A 36 -13.51 -9.90 24.58
N ASN A 37 -12.87 -9.38 23.54
CA ASN A 37 -12.83 -10.04 22.22
C ASN A 37 -11.39 -10.34 21.76
N ARG A 38 -10.46 -10.59 22.68
CA ARG A 38 -9.02 -10.50 22.38
C ARG A 38 -8.46 -11.67 21.54
N TRP A 39 -9.19 -12.76 21.34
CA TRP A 39 -8.71 -13.95 20.60
C TRP A 39 -9.82 -14.52 19.68
N GLY A 40 -10.29 -13.69 18.75
CA GLY A 40 -11.11 -14.14 17.62
C GLY A 40 -10.47 -13.64 16.34
N GLY A 41 -9.87 -14.52 15.56
CA GLY A 41 -9.51 -14.18 14.18
C GLY A 41 -10.73 -13.58 13.48
N LEU A 42 -10.54 -12.54 12.67
CA LEU A 42 -11.56 -12.10 11.73
C LEU A 42 -11.76 -13.22 10.70
N SER A 43 -12.53 -14.23 11.07
CA SER A 43 -13.19 -15.12 10.13
C SER A 43 -14.40 -14.37 9.63
N VAL A 44 -14.16 -13.58 8.59
CA VAL A 44 -15.26 -13.12 7.74
C VAL A 44 -15.85 -14.42 7.19
N LYS A 45 -17.04 -14.81 7.64
CA LYS A 45 -17.80 -15.86 6.95
C LYS A 45 -17.85 -15.41 5.50
N ALA A 46 -17.25 -16.19 4.61
CA ALA A 46 -17.35 -16.00 3.17
C ALA A 46 -18.81 -16.27 2.76
N ALA A 47 -19.72 -15.38 3.16
CA ALA A 47 -21.02 -15.28 2.55
C ALA A 47 -20.76 -14.69 1.17
N SER A 48 -20.74 -15.59 0.20
CA SER A 48 -20.81 -15.35 -1.22
C SER A 48 -22.09 -14.58 -1.57
N VAL A 49 -22.22 -13.34 -1.13
CA VAL A 49 -23.24 -12.47 -1.69
C VAL A 49 -22.62 -11.90 -2.95
N VAL A 50 -22.98 -12.50 -4.08
CA VAL A 50 -22.83 -11.86 -5.40
C VAL A 50 -23.70 -10.60 -5.35
N LEU A 51 -23.17 -9.51 -4.80
CA LEU A 51 -23.84 -8.22 -4.58
C LEU A 51 -23.96 -7.39 -5.87
N VAL A 52 -23.93 -8.04 -7.03
CA VAL A 52 -24.10 -7.38 -8.32
C VAL A 52 -25.29 -8.02 -9.01
N ASN A 53 -26.47 -7.51 -8.66
CA ASN A 53 -27.66 -7.76 -9.45
C ASN A 53 -27.59 -6.87 -10.71
N LYS A 54 -27.90 -7.46 -11.87
CA LYS A 54 -27.77 -6.82 -13.19
C LYS A 54 -28.60 -5.53 -13.31
N THR A 55 -29.64 -5.36 -12.48
CA THR A 55 -30.49 -4.17 -12.36
C THR A 55 -29.82 -2.99 -11.65
N ASP A 56 -28.85 -3.21 -10.75
CA ASP A 56 -28.12 -2.14 -10.05
C ASP A 56 -26.99 -1.54 -10.93
N ALA A 57 -26.66 -2.20 -12.06
CA ALA A 57 -25.58 -1.81 -12.96
C ALA A 57 -25.86 -0.52 -13.76
N THR A 58 -27.13 -0.17 -13.96
CA THR A 58 -27.55 1.00 -14.75
C THR A 58 -27.52 2.31 -13.94
N LYS A 59 -27.25 2.26 -12.64
CA LYS A 59 -27.24 3.44 -11.75
C LYS A 59 -25.89 4.17 -11.86
N VAL A 60 -25.93 5.47 -12.19
CA VAL A 60 -24.76 6.37 -12.38
C VAL A 60 -23.77 6.35 -11.19
N HIS A 61 -24.22 5.96 -9.99
CA HIS A 61 -23.40 5.87 -8.78
C HIS A 61 -23.58 4.54 -8.02
N ARG A 62 -23.64 3.42 -8.74
CA ARG A 62 -23.86 2.06 -8.19
C ARG A 62 -23.10 1.75 -6.90
N LEU A 63 -21.77 1.95 -6.89
CA LEU A 63 -20.96 1.61 -5.72
C LEU A 63 -21.22 2.54 -4.53
N LYS A 64 -21.53 3.82 -4.78
CA LYS A 64 -21.84 4.76 -3.71
C LYS A 64 -23.19 4.43 -3.06
N THR A 65 -24.20 4.11 -3.87
CA THR A 65 -25.53 3.73 -3.36
C THR A 65 -25.49 2.40 -2.63
N ASN A 66 -24.82 1.39 -3.19
CA ASN A 66 -24.66 0.09 -2.55
C ASN A 66 -23.90 0.20 -1.22
N TYR A 67 -22.87 1.06 -1.17
CA TYR A 67 -22.15 1.31 0.07
C TYR A 67 -23.07 1.89 1.16
N LEU A 68 -23.85 2.92 0.83
CA LEU A 68 -24.74 3.59 1.78
C LEU A 68 -25.93 2.73 2.22
N GLU A 69 -26.58 2.05 1.29
CA GLU A 69 -27.85 1.33 1.51
C GLU A 69 -27.63 -0.08 2.07
N LYS A 70 -26.58 -0.79 1.62
CA LYS A 70 -26.37 -2.22 1.92
C LYS A 70 -25.16 -2.46 2.82
N ILE A 71 -24.01 -1.86 2.51
CA ILE A 71 -22.76 -2.21 3.21
C ILE A 71 -22.67 -1.59 4.61
N ILE A 72 -23.06 -0.33 4.78
CA ILE A 72 -23.05 0.33 6.10
C ILE A 72 -23.89 -0.42 7.17
N PRO A 73 -25.17 -0.80 6.92
CA PRO A 73 -25.95 -1.49 7.93
C PRO A 73 -25.36 -2.86 8.27
N LEU A 74 -24.93 -3.63 7.27
CA LEU A 74 -24.25 -4.93 7.50
C LEU A 74 -23.01 -4.79 8.37
N LEU A 75 -22.13 -3.83 8.07
CA LEU A 75 -20.94 -3.57 8.89
C LEU A 75 -21.28 -3.08 10.30
N LYS A 76 -22.38 -2.35 10.47
CA LYS A 76 -22.82 -1.89 11.78
C LYS A 76 -23.33 -3.03 12.64
N GLU A 77 -24.05 -3.99 12.07
CA GLU A 77 -24.55 -5.18 12.75
C GLU A 77 -23.42 -6.15 13.10
N GLU A 78 -22.55 -6.47 12.14
CA GLU A 78 -21.43 -7.41 12.32
C GLU A 78 -20.41 -6.94 13.36
N PHE A 79 -20.08 -5.65 13.35
CA PHE A 79 -19.03 -5.08 14.21
C PHE A 79 -19.58 -4.25 15.38
N SER A 80 -20.90 -4.13 15.51
CA SER A 80 -21.58 -3.43 16.61
C SER A 80 -21.02 -2.02 16.89
N TYR A 81 -20.80 -1.23 15.84
CA TYR A 81 -20.27 0.14 15.98
C TYR A 81 -21.26 1.05 16.72
N THR A 82 -20.78 1.76 17.74
CA THR A 82 -21.59 2.71 18.53
C THR A 82 -21.82 4.01 17.77
N ASN A 83 -20.91 4.39 16.88
CA ASN A 83 -20.96 5.63 16.11
C ASN A 83 -20.88 5.33 14.60
N ILE A 84 -21.77 5.96 13.83
CA ILE A 84 -21.87 5.83 12.37
C ILE A 84 -20.55 6.25 11.68
N HIS A 85 -19.81 7.20 12.28
CA HIS A 85 -18.53 7.67 11.75
C HIS A 85 -17.37 6.68 11.92
N GLN A 86 -17.54 5.61 12.71
CA GLN A 86 -16.53 4.55 12.85
C GLN A 86 -16.53 3.57 11.68
N VAL A 87 -17.57 3.59 10.84
CA VAL A 87 -17.67 2.69 9.69
C VAL A 87 -16.56 3.02 8.68
N PRO A 88 -15.77 2.02 8.24
CA PRO A 88 -14.61 2.24 7.38
C PRO A 88 -15.00 2.79 6.00
N LYS A 89 -14.29 3.82 5.54
CA LYS A 89 -14.52 4.52 4.26
C LYS A 89 -13.30 4.42 3.35
N LEU A 90 -13.52 4.41 2.04
CA LEU A 90 -12.45 4.48 1.03
C LEU A 90 -11.93 5.91 0.88
N GLU A 91 -10.69 6.17 1.31
CA GLU A 91 -10.10 7.53 1.30
C GLU A 91 -9.31 7.88 0.03
N LYS A 92 -8.62 6.94 -0.61
CA LYS A 92 -7.89 7.14 -1.88
C LYS A 92 -7.62 5.79 -2.55
N ILE A 93 -7.54 5.79 -3.88
CA ILE A 93 -6.93 4.69 -4.64
C ILE A 93 -5.69 5.27 -5.31
N VAL A 94 -4.56 4.59 -5.15
CA VAL A 94 -3.32 4.94 -5.83
C VAL A 94 -3.07 3.87 -6.88
N VAL A 95 -3.03 4.28 -8.14
CA VAL A 95 -2.63 3.43 -9.26
C VAL A 95 -1.16 3.74 -9.53
N ASN A 96 -0.30 2.73 -9.42
CA ASN A 96 1.13 2.85 -9.67
C ASN A 96 1.53 1.82 -10.72
N CYS A 97 2.21 2.28 -11.76
CA CYS A 97 2.81 1.45 -12.80
C CYS A 97 4.33 1.61 -12.74
N GLY A 98 5.02 0.53 -12.33
CA GLY A 98 6.47 0.45 -12.34
C GLY A 98 6.96 -0.03 -13.71
N MET A 99 7.74 0.79 -14.40
CA MET A 99 8.28 0.46 -15.72
C MET A 99 9.80 0.39 -15.62
N GLY A 100 10.33 -0.81 -15.32
CA GLY A 100 11.77 -0.99 -15.10
C GLY A 100 12.67 -0.63 -16.29
N GLN A 101 12.10 -0.52 -17.50
CA GLN A 101 12.80 -0.10 -18.73
C GLN A 101 12.47 1.35 -19.15
N ALA A 102 11.79 2.12 -18.30
CA ALA A 102 11.39 3.50 -18.57
C ALA A 102 12.59 4.43 -18.86
N ALA A 103 13.73 4.19 -18.21
CA ALA A 103 14.94 4.97 -18.43
C ALA A 103 15.56 4.77 -19.83
N GLN A 104 15.26 3.66 -20.51
CA GLN A 104 15.78 3.37 -21.85
C GLN A 104 14.77 3.72 -22.95
N ASN A 105 13.48 3.63 -22.65
CA ASN A 105 12.40 3.74 -23.64
C ASN A 105 11.40 4.85 -23.26
N GLU A 106 11.74 6.10 -23.58
CA GLU A 106 10.88 7.27 -23.32
C GLU A 106 9.51 7.16 -24.04
N LYS A 107 9.50 6.64 -25.27
CA LYS A 107 8.26 6.44 -26.05
C LYS A 107 7.27 5.49 -25.37
N GLY A 108 7.78 4.45 -24.70
CA GLY A 108 6.94 3.51 -23.96
C GLY A 108 6.32 4.15 -22.72
N LEU A 109 7.07 5.05 -22.07
CA LEU A 109 6.59 5.84 -20.94
C LEU A 109 5.44 6.75 -21.38
N ASP A 110 5.60 7.48 -22.48
CA ASP A 110 4.56 8.37 -23.01
C ASP A 110 3.29 7.62 -23.43
N ALA A 111 3.44 6.41 -23.99
CA ALA A 111 2.30 5.55 -24.30
C ALA A 111 1.55 5.14 -23.03
N ALA A 112 2.27 4.68 -22.00
CA ALA A 112 1.67 4.31 -20.71
C ALA A 112 1.00 5.49 -20.01
N VAL A 113 1.54 6.71 -20.13
CA VAL A 113 0.89 7.94 -19.62
C VAL A 113 -0.46 8.16 -20.30
N LYS A 114 -0.54 7.99 -21.63
CA LYS A 114 -1.78 8.15 -22.39
C LYS A 114 -2.81 7.09 -22.04
N GLU A 115 -2.39 5.84 -21.90
CA GLU A 115 -3.27 4.73 -21.51
C GLU A 115 -3.84 4.95 -20.10
N LEU A 116 -2.98 5.25 -19.12
CA LEU A 116 -3.43 5.52 -17.75
C LEU A 116 -4.31 6.77 -17.69
N ALA A 117 -4.04 7.79 -18.50
CA ALA A 117 -4.91 8.96 -18.60
C ALA A 117 -6.29 8.60 -19.16
N SER A 118 -6.36 7.74 -20.19
CA SER A 118 -7.62 7.27 -20.76
C SER A 118 -8.42 6.41 -19.78
N ILE A 119 -7.77 5.54 -19.01
CA ILE A 119 -8.43 4.67 -18.02
C ILE A 119 -8.92 5.49 -16.81
N THR A 120 -8.05 6.35 -16.26
CA THR A 120 -8.35 7.04 -15.00
C THR A 120 -9.05 8.39 -15.18
N GLY A 121 -9.04 8.94 -16.40
CA GLY A 121 -9.51 10.30 -16.69
C GLY A 121 -8.64 11.40 -16.09
N GLN A 122 -7.48 11.06 -15.53
CA GLN A 122 -6.55 11.98 -14.88
C GLN A 122 -5.16 11.80 -15.47
N ARG A 123 -4.48 12.91 -15.78
CA ARG A 123 -3.09 12.87 -16.22
C ARG A 123 -2.20 12.36 -15.07
N PRO A 124 -1.50 11.23 -15.24
CA PRO A 124 -0.69 10.68 -14.18
C PRO A 124 0.66 11.40 -14.05
N VAL A 125 1.31 11.25 -12.90
CA VAL A 125 2.60 11.87 -12.56
C VAL A 125 3.73 10.89 -12.84
N ILE A 126 4.76 11.35 -13.55
CA ILE A 126 5.97 10.57 -13.80
C ILE A 126 6.85 10.60 -12.54
N THR A 127 7.21 9.43 -12.03
CA THR A 127 8.03 9.29 -10.82
C THR A 127 9.48 8.96 -11.19
N GLY A 128 10.40 9.75 -10.65
CA GLY A 128 11.85 9.52 -10.76
C GLY A 128 12.40 8.63 -9.65
N ALA A 129 13.51 7.95 -9.94
CA ALA A 129 14.27 7.17 -8.97
C ALA A 129 14.86 8.08 -7.89
N LYS A 130 14.67 7.72 -6.61
CA LYS A 130 15.23 8.47 -5.47
C LYS A 130 16.66 8.06 -5.09
N LYS A 131 17.08 6.86 -5.50
CA LYS A 131 18.39 6.28 -5.17
C LYS A 131 18.98 5.65 -6.43
N ALA A 132 20.29 5.76 -6.59
CA ALA A 132 21.02 5.02 -7.63
C ALA A 132 21.20 3.56 -7.20
N ILE A 133 20.79 2.62 -8.06
CA ILE A 133 20.96 1.18 -7.80
C ILE A 133 21.55 0.54 -9.06
N ALA A 134 22.82 0.12 -8.95
CA ALA A 134 23.59 -0.43 -10.06
C ALA A 134 22.95 -1.69 -10.67
N THR A 135 22.32 -2.55 -9.86
CA THR A 135 21.62 -3.76 -10.30
C THR A 135 20.53 -3.48 -11.34
N PHE A 136 19.83 -2.35 -11.19
CA PHE A 136 18.77 -1.93 -12.11
C PHE A 136 19.27 -0.94 -13.16
N LYS A 137 20.57 -0.62 -13.18
CA LYS A 137 21.19 0.39 -14.04
C LYS A 137 20.53 1.77 -13.92
N LEU A 138 19.95 2.07 -12.75
CA LEU A 138 19.23 3.32 -12.50
C LEU A 138 20.14 4.34 -11.81
N ARG A 139 20.04 5.59 -12.28
CA ARG A 139 20.64 6.78 -11.67
C ARG A 139 19.57 7.62 -10.98
N GLU A 140 19.97 8.42 -9.99
CA GLU A 140 19.05 9.31 -9.29
C GLU A 140 18.39 10.30 -10.25
N GLY A 141 17.09 10.54 -10.05
CA GLY A 141 16.27 11.40 -10.90
C GLY A 141 15.76 10.76 -12.19
N GLN A 142 16.23 9.56 -12.58
CA GLN A 142 15.77 8.93 -13.82
C GLN A 142 14.30 8.49 -13.74
N PRO A 143 13.50 8.70 -14.81
CA PRO A 143 12.11 8.28 -14.84
C PRO A 143 12.01 6.76 -14.75
N THR A 144 11.26 6.26 -13.76
CA THR A 144 11.15 4.81 -13.46
C THR A 144 9.70 4.31 -13.55
N GLY A 145 8.72 5.19 -13.38
CA GLY A 145 7.33 4.79 -13.33
C GLY A 145 6.36 5.95 -13.40
N ILE A 146 5.08 5.60 -13.31
CA ILE A 146 3.96 6.53 -13.44
C ILE A 146 2.99 6.23 -12.30
N ALA A 147 2.52 7.26 -11.60
CA ALA A 147 1.57 7.14 -10.51
C ALA A 147 0.40 8.13 -10.66
N CYS A 148 -0.81 7.68 -10.30
CA CYS A 148 -2.01 8.50 -10.25
C CYS A 148 -2.73 8.25 -8.92
N THR A 149 -3.25 9.31 -8.29
CA THR A 149 -4.01 9.21 -7.04
C THR A 149 -5.44 9.67 -7.27
N LEU A 150 -6.37 8.72 -7.20
CA LEU A 150 -7.80 8.96 -7.39
C LEU A 150 -8.46 9.23 -6.03
N ARG A 151 -9.13 10.38 -5.96
CA ARG A 151 -9.90 10.83 -4.79
C ARG A 151 -11.33 11.18 -5.19
N GLY A 152 -12.19 11.34 -4.19
CA GLY A 152 -13.58 11.74 -4.38
C GLY A 152 -14.38 10.77 -5.26
N LYS A 153 -15.05 11.31 -6.29
CA LYS A 153 -15.89 10.54 -7.23
C LYS A 153 -15.06 9.65 -8.16
N LEU A 154 -13.88 10.11 -8.59
CA LEU A 154 -13.01 9.39 -9.53
C LEU A 154 -12.62 8.00 -9.01
N ARG A 155 -12.34 7.90 -7.70
CA ARG A 155 -12.07 6.62 -7.03
C ARG A 155 -13.21 5.61 -7.16
N ILE A 156 -14.44 6.10 -7.06
CA ILE A 156 -15.63 5.24 -7.09
C ILE A 156 -15.90 4.82 -8.53
N ASN A 157 -15.70 5.73 -9.49
CA ASN A 157 -15.89 5.46 -10.91
C ASN A 157 -14.85 4.48 -11.45
N SER A 158 -13.58 4.61 -11.05
CA SER A 158 -12.51 3.69 -11.48
C SER A 158 -12.66 2.26 -10.98
N LEU A 159 -13.53 2.01 -9.99
CA LEU A 159 -13.88 0.67 -9.50
C LEU A 159 -15.09 0.06 -10.23
N GLN A 160 -15.74 0.82 -11.12
CA GLN A 160 -16.96 0.38 -11.81
C GLN A 160 -16.72 -0.15 -13.21
N HIS A 161 -15.62 0.26 -13.84
CA HIS A 161 -15.13 -0.27 -15.12
C HIS A 161 -14.19 -1.44 -14.88
#